data_AF-A0A662KRS4-F1
#
_entry.id   AF-A0A662KRS4-F1
#
_cell.length_a   1.000
_cell.length_b   1.000
_cell.length_c   1.000
_cell.angle_alpha   90.00
_cell.angle_beta   90.00
_cell.angle_gamma   90.00
#
_symmetry.space_group_name_H-M   'P 1'
#
loop_
_entity.id
_entity.type
_entity.pdbx_description
1 polymer ?
#
loop_
_entity_poly.entity_id
_entity_poly.type
_entity_poly.pdbx_seq_one_letter_code
_entity_poly.pdbx_strand_id
1 'polypeptide(L)'
;PDSITSVILQMPPAEDLIFGTHGGGIGETCAMIIILAGLYLIHRNYIRSYLPGMFMLAAAVTAAIAPVRTGEGLSWQWWPLTAEGLEVGVTYVAYHLTCGELLLAGWLLATEMTSRPVTASAQAIFGILCGAAAMLMRLYLDFPIPAYAAVLLGNTFTPLLDASVRPRALKRTPHEFYEKI
;
A
#
# COMPACT_ATOMS: atom_id res chain seq x y z
N PRO A 1 18.30 16.41 17.35
CA PRO A 1 17.97 16.20 15.91
C PRO A 1 18.28 14.79 15.39
N ASP A 2 18.89 13.92 16.20
CA ASP A 2 19.46 12.64 15.72
C ASP A 2 18.62 11.41 16.10
N SER A 3 17.38 11.61 16.54
CA SER A 3 16.51 10.52 17.00
C SER A 3 15.14 10.52 16.32
N ILE A 4 14.60 9.33 16.05
CA ILE A 4 13.24 9.05 15.56
C ILE A 4 12.21 9.75 16.46
N THR A 5 12.50 9.84 17.75
CA THR A 5 11.71 10.59 18.73
C THR A 5 11.54 12.07 18.34
N SER A 6 12.59 12.73 17.85
CA SER A 6 12.51 14.13 17.42
C SER A 6 11.67 14.33 16.15
N VAL A 7 11.65 13.32 15.28
CA VAL A 7 10.80 13.30 14.09
C VAL A 7 9.32 13.17 14.48
N ILE A 8 9.00 12.31 15.45
CA ILE A 8 7.64 12.14 15.97
C ILE A 8 7.15 13.42 16.67
N LEU A 9 8.01 14.13 17.39
CA LEU A 9 7.64 15.38 18.07
C LEU A 9 7.33 16.54 17.10
N GLN A 10 7.81 16.47 15.86
CA GLN A 10 7.51 17.45 14.81
C GLN A 10 6.25 17.10 14.01
N MET A 11 5.73 15.89 14.18
CA MET A 11 4.56 15.43 13.45
C MET A 11 3.26 15.96 14.08
N PRO A 12 2.26 16.31 13.25
CA PRO A 12 0.94 16.68 13.74
C PRO A 12 0.30 15.57 14.58
N PRO A 13 -0.56 15.94 15.54
CA PRO A 13 -1.18 15.00 16.45
C PRO A 13 -2.07 14.00 15.68
N ALA A 14 -2.09 12.75 16.16
CA ALA A 14 -2.76 11.64 15.46
C ALA A 14 -4.27 11.85 15.23
N GLU A 15 -4.92 12.62 16.11
CA GLU A 15 -6.33 13.00 15.95
C GLU A 15 -6.57 13.79 14.67
N ASP A 16 -5.66 14.70 14.33
CA ASP A 16 -5.83 15.54 13.15
C ASP A 16 -5.61 14.78 11.83
N LEU A 17 -4.84 13.69 11.88
CA LEU A 17 -4.68 12.76 10.74
C LEU A 17 -5.91 11.88 10.56
N ILE A 18 -6.55 11.50 11.66
CA ILE A 18 -7.77 10.68 11.62
C ILE A 18 -8.94 11.51 11.05
N PHE A 19 -9.06 12.76 11.48
CA PHE A 19 -10.10 13.68 11.02
C PHE A 19 -9.75 14.42 9.73
N GLY A 20 -8.48 14.41 9.29
CA GLY A 20 -8.03 15.13 8.10
C GLY A 20 -8.08 16.64 8.25
N THR A 21 -7.86 17.16 9.47
CA THR A 21 -7.92 18.59 9.80
C THR A 21 -6.58 19.30 9.58
N HIS A 22 -5.50 18.55 9.36
CA HIS A 22 -4.18 19.09 9.05
C HIS A 22 -3.99 19.25 7.53
N GLY A 23 -3.63 20.47 7.09
CA GLY A 23 -3.37 20.77 5.68
C GLY A 23 -2.05 20.20 5.16
N GLY A 24 -2.03 19.86 3.86
CA GLY A 24 -0.87 19.31 3.14
C GLY A 24 -0.95 17.80 2.91
N GLY A 25 -0.02 17.23 2.14
CA GLY A 25 -0.05 15.82 1.71
C GLY A 25 0.04 14.77 2.83
N ILE A 26 0.25 15.19 4.08
CA ILE A 26 0.31 14.34 5.28
C ILE A 26 -1.08 14.18 5.93
N GLY A 27 -1.96 15.19 5.84
CA GLY A 27 -3.29 15.20 6.47
C GLY A 27 -4.46 15.43 5.50
N GLU A 28 -4.21 15.40 4.19
CA GLU A 28 -5.20 15.65 3.14
C GLU A 28 -6.38 14.67 3.10
N THR A 29 -6.26 13.50 3.73
CA THR A 29 -7.31 12.48 3.69
C THR A 29 -7.92 12.22 5.06
N CYS A 30 -9.24 12.04 5.09
CA CYS A 30 -9.96 11.61 6.29
C CYS A 30 -9.90 10.08 6.40
N ALA A 31 -8.92 9.58 7.16
CA ALA A 31 -8.71 8.15 7.37
C ALA A 31 -9.99 7.41 7.79
N MET A 32 -10.79 8.05 8.65
CA MET A 32 -12.05 7.49 9.15
C MET A 32 -13.03 7.20 8.02
N ILE A 33 -13.27 8.18 7.12
CA ILE A 33 -14.20 8.02 6.00
C ILE A 33 -13.69 6.96 5.03
N ILE A 34 -12.39 6.92 4.76
CA ILE A 34 -11.79 5.96 3.83
C ILE A 34 -11.94 4.54 4.34
N ILE A 35 -11.61 4.30 5.60
CA ILE A 35 -11.74 2.97 6.21
C ILE A 35 -13.21 2.54 6.24
N LEU A 36 -14.13 3.45 6.58
CA LEU A 36 -15.57 3.17 6.55
C LEU A 36 -16.08 2.86 5.14
N ALA A 37 -15.65 3.62 4.13
CA ALA A 37 -15.99 3.36 2.73
C ALA A 37 -15.44 2.01 2.25
N GLY A 38 -14.19 1.71 2.59
CA GLY A 38 -13.54 0.43 2.29
C GLY A 38 -14.26 -0.76 2.94
N LEU A 39 -14.59 -0.65 4.24
CA LEU A 39 -15.39 -1.65 4.96
C LEU A 39 -16.78 -1.83 4.34
N TYR A 40 -17.43 -0.74 3.94
CA TYR A 40 -18.74 -0.78 3.28
C TYR A 40 -18.66 -1.55 1.95
N LEU A 41 -17.62 -1.32 1.14
CA LEU A 41 -17.42 -2.02 -0.13
C LEU A 41 -17.07 -3.49 0.05
N ILE A 42 -16.33 -3.85 1.11
CA ILE A 42 -16.09 -5.26 1.49
C ILE A 42 -17.40 -5.92 1.90
N HIS A 43 -18.22 -5.26 2.73
CA HIS A 43 -19.52 -5.78 3.17
C HIS A 43 -20.46 -6.04 1.97
N ARG A 44 -20.42 -5.17 0.96
CA ARG A 44 -21.17 -5.32 -0.30
C ARG A 44 -20.58 -6.34 -1.27
N ASN A 45 -19.48 -7.02 -0.91
CA ASN A 45 -18.77 -7.98 -1.76
C ASN A 45 -18.24 -7.42 -3.10
N TYR A 46 -18.12 -6.10 -3.23
CA TYR A 46 -17.44 -5.49 -4.40
C TYR A 46 -15.93 -5.68 -4.30
N ILE A 47 -15.38 -5.58 -3.10
CA ILE A 47 -13.94 -5.71 -2.85
C ILE A 47 -13.66 -6.96 -2.04
N ARG A 48 -12.62 -7.69 -2.42
CA ARG A 48 -12.10 -8.80 -1.62
C ARG A 48 -11.15 -8.25 -0.56
N SER A 49 -11.34 -8.62 0.70
CA SER A 49 -10.58 -8.09 1.84
C SER A 49 -9.09 -8.40 1.82
N TYR A 50 -8.66 -9.46 1.10
CA TYR A 50 -7.25 -9.83 1.04
C TYR A 50 -6.41 -8.80 0.28
N LEU A 51 -6.91 -8.13 -0.76
CA LEU A 51 -6.12 -7.16 -1.53
C LEU A 51 -5.73 -5.93 -0.69
N PRO A 52 -6.69 -5.19 -0.08
CA PRO A 52 -6.34 -4.05 0.78
C PRO A 52 -5.55 -4.51 2.01
N GLY A 53 -5.85 -5.68 2.57
CA GLY A 53 -5.10 -6.24 3.69
C GLY A 53 -3.62 -6.50 3.36
N MET A 54 -3.32 -7.13 2.22
CA MET A 54 -1.94 -7.40 1.79
C MET A 54 -1.19 -6.11 1.42
N PHE A 55 -1.89 -5.13 0.86
CA PHE A 55 -1.30 -3.81 0.59
C PHE A 55 -0.87 -3.10 1.89
N MET A 56 -1.77 -3.00 2.86
CA MET A 56 -1.47 -2.34 4.14
C MET A 56 -0.39 -3.09 4.93
N LEU A 57 -0.43 -4.43 4.90
CA LEU A 57 0.57 -5.26 5.55
C LEU A 57 1.96 -5.04 4.93
N ALA A 58 2.06 -5.05 3.60
CA ALA A 58 3.34 -4.83 2.93
C ALA A 58 3.89 -3.43 3.19
N ALA A 59 3.04 -2.40 3.14
CA ALA A 59 3.43 -1.03 3.49
C ALA A 59 3.96 -0.94 4.94
N ALA A 60 3.28 -1.57 5.91
CA ALA A 60 3.71 -1.60 7.30
C ALA A 60 5.03 -2.33 7.51
N VAL A 61 5.20 -3.49 6.88
CA VAL A 61 6.44 -4.27 6.94
C VAL A 61 7.60 -3.49 6.31
N THR A 62 7.37 -2.84 5.17
CA THR A 62 8.37 -1.98 4.56
C THR A 62 8.74 -0.81 5.47
N ALA A 63 7.77 -0.12 6.07
CA ALA A 63 8.05 0.98 7.00
C ALA A 63 8.83 0.51 8.25
N ALA A 64 8.58 -0.71 8.73
CA ALA A 64 9.23 -1.26 9.91
C ALA A 64 10.68 -1.70 9.66
N ILE A 65 10.99 -2.14 8.44
CA ILE A 65 12.31 -2.73 8.09
C ILE A 65 13.20 -1.71 7.36
N ALA A 66 12.63 -0.86 6.51
CA ALA A 66 13.37 0.03 5.63
C ALA A 66 14.19 1.05 6.44
N PRO A 67 15.47 1.28 6.06
CA PRO A 67 16.32 2.22 6.79
C PRO A 67 15.81 3.65 6.63
N VAL A 68 15.65 4.34 7.75
CA VAL A 68 15.15 5.72 7.78
C VAL A 68 16.34 6.68 7.80
N ARG A 69 16.19 7.83 7.14
CA ARG A 69 17.17 8.92 7.20
C ARG A 69 16.90 9.75 8.46
N THR A 70 17.78 9.66 9.45
CA THR A 70 17.68 10.44 10.71
C THR A 70 18.70 11.58 10.69
N GLY A 71 18.28 12.79 11.08
CA GLY A 71 19.08 14.02 11.04
C GLY A 71 19.10 14.72 9.67
N GLU A 72 19.96 15.73 9.47
CA GLU A 72 20.18 16.44 8.20
C GLU A 72 20.84 15.54 7.12
N GLY A 73 20.30 14.35 6.89
CA GLY A 73 20.65 13.43 5.80
C GLY A 73 21.91 12.58 5.98
N LEU A 74 22.62 12.66 7.12
CA LEU A 74 23.92 11.99 7.28
C LEU A 74 23.89 10.58 7.91
N SER A 75 22.81 10.16 8.57
CA SER A 75 22.76 8.84 9.24
C SER A 75 21.61 7.96 8.77
N TRP A 76 21.96 6.73 8.36
CA TRP A 76 21.01 5.69 7.96
C TRP A 76 20.80 4.75 9.14
N GLN A 77 19.59 4.75 9.68
CA GLN A 77 19.26 3.89 10.80
C GLN A 77 18.44 2.70 10.30
N TRP A 78 19.06 1.53 10.36
CA TRP A 78 18.42 0.27 10.02
C TRP A 78 17.52 -0.18 11.19
N TRP A 79 16.38 -0.78 10.85
CA TRP A 79 15.41 -1.32 11.80
C TRP A 79 14.80 -0.27 12.75
N PRO A 80 14.07 0.72 12.20
CA PRO A 80 13.44 1.78 12.99
C PRO A 80 12.49 1.25 14.08
N LEU A 81 11.95 0.03 13.92
CA LEU A 81 11.05 -0.59 14.90
C LEU A 81 11.72 -0.84 16.26
N THR A 82 13.00 -1.23 16.26
CA THR A 82 13.71 -1.65 17.48
C THR A 82 14.82 -0.69 17.89
N ALA A 83 15.15 0.29 17.05
CA ALA A 83 16.33 1.12 17.25
C ALA A 83 16.19 2.13 18.40
N GLU A 84 14.99 2.63 18.70
CA GLU A 84 14.72 3.59 19.81
C GLU A 84 13.69 3.09 20.83
N GLY A 85 13.19 1.87 20.65
CA GLY A 85 12.13 1.28 21.48
C GLY A 85 10.87 0.97 20.68
N LEU A 86 10.14 -0.07 21.11
CA LEU A 86 8.97 -0.59 20.38
C LEU A 86 7.82 0.44 20.31
N GLU A 87 7.65 1.28 21.33
CA GLU A 87 6.58 2.29 21.34
C GLU A 87 6.80 3.36 20.26
N VAL A 88 8.04 3.84 20.12
CA VAL A 88 8.44 4.84 19.13
C VAL A 88 8.33 4.26 17.72
N GLY A 89 8.83 3.03 17.53
CA GLY A 89 8.78 2.33 16.25
C GLY A 89 7.36 2.03 15.77
N VAL A 90 6.47 1.58 16.67
CA VAL A 90 5.06 1.31 16.33
C VAL A 90 4.34 2.62 15.99
N THR A 91 4.59 3.70 16.74
CA THR A 91 4.01 5.01 16.45
C THR A 91 4.45 5.53 15.09
N TYR A 92 5.72 5.38 14.75
CA TYR A 92 6.27 5.75 13.44
C TYR A 92 5.58 5.01 12.27
N VAL A 93 5.41 3.69 12.40
CA VAL A 93 4.73 2.88 11.37
C VAL A 93 3.27 3.24 11.27
N ALA A 94 2.56 3.34 12.40
CA ALA A 94 1.16 3.73 12.45
C ALA A 94 0.96 5.08 11.77
N TYR A 95 1.84 6.05 12.05
CA TYR A 95 1.83 7.36 11.43
C TYR A 95 1.92 7.27 9.91
N HIS A 96 2.90 6.54 9.37
CA HIS A 96 3.06 6.38 7.92
C HIS A 96 1.86 5.69 7.26
N LEU A 97 1.17 4.81 7.99
CA LEU A 97 -0.03 4.14 7.50
C LEU A 97 -1.25 5.05 7.50
N THR A 98 -1.43 5.89 8.53
CA THR A 98 -2.60 6.77 8.67
C THR A 98 -2.43 8.10 7.94
N CYS A 99 -1.20 8.47 7.61
CA CYS A 99 -0.83 9.72 6.97
C CYS A 99 -0.99 9.68 5.44
N GLY A 100 -1.53 10.77 4.90
CA GLY A 100 -1.51 11.09 3.47
C GLY A 100 -2.35 10.18 2.61
N GLU A 101 -1.87 9.85 1.41
CA GLU A 101 -2.67 9.13 0.41
C GLU A 101 -2.67 7.60 0.52
N LEU A 102 -1.91 7.01 1.46
CA LEU A 102 -1.67 5.56 1.50
C LEU A 102 -2.94 4.76 1.80
N LEU A 103 -3.79 5.25 2.73
CA LEU A 103 -5.09 4.64 3.00
C LEU A 103 -6.01 4.70 1.79
N LEU A 104 -6.08 5.85 1.10
CA LEU A 104 -6.92 5.98 -0.09
C LEU A 104 -6.44 5.03 -1.19
N ALA A 105 -5.13 4.96 -1.41
CA ALA A 105 -4.52 4.09 -2.39
C ALA A 105 -4.81 2.61 -2.09
N GLY A 106 -4.63 2.17 -0.85
CA GLY A 106 -4.82 0.78 -0.45
C GLY A 106 -6.27 0.32 -0.43
N TRP A 107 -7.19 1.15 0.08
CA TRP A 107 -8.57 0.74 0.33
C TRP A 107 -9.53 0.99 -0.84
N LEU A 108 -9.27 1.99 -1.69
CA LEU A 108 -10.19 2.38 -2.75
C LEU A 108 -9.57 2.28 -4.14
N LEU A 109 -8.31 2.72 -4.31
CA LEU A 109 -7.67 2.74 -5.64
C LEU A 109 -7.18 1.36 -6.08
N ALA A 110 -6.37 0.69 -5.27
CA ALA A 110 -5.79 -0.62 -5.58
C ALA A 110 -6.84 -1.73 -5.72
N THR A 111 -8.03 -1.51 -5.15
CA THR A 111 -9.15 -2.45 -5.13
C THR A 111 -10.11 -2.30 -6.31
N GLU A 112 -9.90 -1.27 -7.13
CA GLU A 112 -10.71 -1.00 -8.32
C GLU A 112 -10.72 -2.22 -9.25
N MET A 113 -11.91 -2.62 -9.73
CA MET A 113 -12.15 -3.96 -10.29
C MET A 113 -11.65 -4.11 -11.73
N THR A 114 -11.45 -3.02 -12.47
CA THR A 114 -11.04 -3.07 -13.88
C THR A 114 -9.53 -3.05 -14.08
N SER A 115 -8.78 -2.55 -13.10
CA SER A 115 -7.33 -2.37 -13.19
C SER A 115 -6.50 -3.40 -12.42
N ARG A 116 -7.11 -4.15 -11.49
CA ARG A 116 -6.44 -5.19 -10.69
C ARG A 116 -6.45 -6.58 -11.36
N PRO A 117 -5.52 -7.49 -10.99
CA PRO A 117 -5.53 -8.87 -11.49
C PRO A 117 -6.81 -9.64 -11.14
N VAL A 118 -7.16 -10.63 -11.97
CA VAL A 118 -8.41 -11.39 -11.81
C VAL A 118 -8.29 -12.48 -10.74
N THR A 119 -7.14 -13.15 -10.66
CA THR A 119 -6.94 -14.28 -9.74
C THR A 119 -6.59 -13.84 -8.32
N ALA A 120 -7.02 -14.60 -7.31
CA ALA A 120 -6.78 -14.26 -5.90
C ALA A 120 -5.28 -14.23 -5.55
N SER A 121 -4.49 -15.19 -6.06
CA SER A 121 -3.05 -15.22 -5.84
C SER A 121 -2.33 -14.04 -6.51
N ALA A 122 -2.72 -13.68 -7.74
CA ALA A 122 -2.15 -12.49 -8.40
C ALA A 122 -2.51 -11.20 -7.68
N GLN A 123 -3.74 -11.09 -7.16
CA GLN A 123 -4.16 -9.93 -6.35
C GLN A 123 -3.39 -9.81 -5.03
N ALA A 124 -3.06 -10.92 -4.37
CA ALA A 124 -2.23 -10.89 -3.18
C ALA A 124 -0.82 -10.38 -3.50
N ILE A 125 -0.20 -10.89 -4.58
CA ILE A 125 1.12 -10.43 -5.05
C ILE A 125 1.07 -8.95 -5.45
N PHE A 126 0.03 -8.55 -6.18
CA PHE A 126 -0.20 -7.17 -6.57
C PHE A 126 -0.30 -6.23 -5.37
N GLY A 127 -1.08 -6.60 -4.35
CA GLY A 127 -1.20 -5.84 -3.11
C GLY A 127 0.15 -5.69 -2.41
N ILE A 128 0.92 -6.78 -2.28
CA ILE A 128 2.26 -6.74 -1.68
C ILE A 128 3.19 -5.79 -2.44
N LEU A 129 3.25 -5.95 -3.77
CA LEU A 129 4.15 -5.16 -4.62
C LEU A 129 3.78 -3.67 -4.57
N CYS A 130 2.50 -3.34 -4.70
CA CYS A 130 2.05 -1.95 -4.67
C CYS A 130 2.25 -1.32 -3.28
N GLY A 131 1.96 -2.05 -2.19
CA GLY A 131 2.13 -1.55 -0.83
C GLY A 131 3.59 -1.30 -0.46
N ALA A 132 4.47 -2.24 -0.83
CA ALA A 132 5.91 -2.10 -0.63
C ALA A 132 6.48 -0.96 -1.50
N ALA A 133 6.11 -0.90 -2.79
CA ALA A 133 6.57 0.16 -3.68
C ALA A 133 6.09 1.54 -3.22
N ALA A 134 4.83 1.67 -2.79
CA ALA A 134 4.27 2.92 -2.25
C ALA A 134 5.10 3.42 -1.05
N MET A 135 5.44 2.52 -0.13
CA MET A 135 6.24 2.89 1.05
C MET A 135 7.69 3.22 0.70
N LEU A 136 8.33 2.44 -0.19
CA LEU A 136 9.69 2.74 -0.64
C LEU A 136 9.78 4.08 -1.37
N MET A 137 8.82 4.37 -2.25
CA MET A 137 8.75 5.66 -2.92
C MET A 137 8.53 6.79 -1.92
N ARG A 138 7.68 6.58 -0.91
CA ARG A 138 7.45 7.57 0.15
C ARG A 138 8.68 7.86 0.99
N LEU A 139 9.51 6.85 1.29
CA LEU A 139 10.69 7.03 2.15
C LEU A 139 11.91 7.57 1.40
N TYR A 140 12.03 7.31 0.09
CA TYR A 140 13.28 7.55 -0.65
C TYR A 140 13.15 8.43 -1.88
N LEU A 141 11.95 8.60 -2.45
CA LEU A 141 11.73 9.42 -3.63
C LEU A 141 10.99 10.69 -3.23
N ASP A 142 11.49 11.85 -3.68
CA ASP A 142 10.81 13.14 -3.56
C ASP A 142 9.67 13.25 -4.60
N PHE A 143 8.78 12.25 -4.63
CA PHE A 143 7.66 12.20 -5.53
C PHE A 143 6.42 12.77 -4.85
N PRO A 144 5.61 13.64 -5.49
CA PRO A 144 4.50 14.31 -4.83
C PRO A 144 3.35 13.38 -4.43
N ILE A 145 3.24 12.20 -5.07
CA ILE A 145 2.15 11.24 -4.79
C ILE A 145 2.59 9.77 -4.92
N PRO A 146 3.46 9.28 -4.02
CA PRO A 146 4.12 7.99 -4.16
C PRO A 146 3.16 6.80 -4.18
N ALA A 147 2.08 6.80 -3.38
CA ALA A 147 1.20 5.63 -3.34
C ALA A 147 0.35 5.46 -4.61
N TYR A 148 -0.15 6.55 -5.21
CA TYR A 148 -0.88 6.45 -6.48
C TYR A 148 0.04 6.04 -7.63
N ALA A 149 1.28 6.55 -7.64
CA ALA A 149 2.28 6.13 -8.62
C ALA A 149 2.58 4.63 -8.54
N ALA A 150 2.71 4.09 -7.33
CA ALA A 150 2.91 2.66 -7.12
C ALA A 150 1.73 1.81 -7.64
N VAL A 151 0.49 2.24 -7.40
CA VAL A 151 -0.71 1.54 -7.90
C VAL A 151 -0.80 1.63 -9.43
N LEU A 152 -0.56 2.80 -10.03
CA LEU A 152 -0.55 2.97 -11.49
C LEU A 152 0.52 2.11 -12.17
N LEU A 153 1.71 2.06 -11.56
CA LEU A 153 2.79 1.18 -11.99
C LEU A 153 2.33 -0.28 -11.88
N GLY A 154 1.79 -0.69 -10.74
CA GLY A 154 1.24 -2.04 -10.54
C GLY A 154 0.20 -2.42 -11.59
N ASN A 155 -0.73 -1.53 -11.91
CA ASN A 155 -1.78 -1.75 -12.91
C ASN A 155 -1.20 -2.06 -14.30
N THR A 156 -0.04 -1.49 -14.62
CA THR A 156 0.68 -1.77 -15.87
C THR A 156 1.22 -3.21 -15.91
N PHE A 157 1.55 -3.77 -14.74
CA PHE A 157 2.04 -5.15 -14.60
C PHE A 157 0.93 -6.18 -14.33
N THR A 158 -0.32 -5.76 -14.16
CA THR A 158 -1.49 -6.65 -14.04
C THR A 158 -1.54 -7.76 -15.11
N PRO A 159 -1.39 -7.50 -16.42
CA PRO A 159 -1.44 -8.56 -17.42
C PRO A 159 -0.29 -9.58 -17.26
N LEU A 160 0.87 -9.15 -16.78
CA LEU A 160 2.01 -10.03 -16.51
C LEU A 160 1.74 -10.92 -15.30
N LEU A 161 1.18 -10.35 -14.22
CA LEU A 161 0.81 -11.10 -13.02
C LEU A 161 -0.27 -12.15 -13.33
N ASP A 162 -1.30 -11.79 -14.10
CA ASP A 162 -2.33 -12.74 -14.51
C ASP A 162 -1.78 -13.82 -15.45
N ALA A 163 -0.82 -13.50 -16.33
CA ALA A 163 -0.16 -14.48 -17.19
C ALA A 163 0.69 -15.49 -16.40
N SER A 164 1.36 -15.04 -15.32
CA SER A 164 2.16 -15.91 -14.46
C SER A 164 1.32 -16.88 -13.61
N VAL A 165 0.10 -16.48 -13.24
CA VAL A 165 -0.77 -17.27 -12.35
C VAL A 165 -1.83 -18.06 -13.13
N ARG A 166 -2.10 -17.73 -14.40
CA ARG A 166 -3.12 -18.42 -15.21
C ARG A 166 -2.83 -19.94 -15.36
N PRO A 167 -3.81 -20.81 -15.09
CA PRO A 167 -3.72 -22.22 -15.46
C PRO A 167 -3.61 -22.38 -16.99
N ARG A 168 -2.77 -23.32 -17.45
CA ARG A 168 -2.53 -23.67 -18.88
C ARG A 168 -3.75 -24.24 -19.65
N ALA A 169 -4.97 -23.96 -19.23
CA ALA A 169 -6.17 -24.61 -19.75
C ALA A 169 -7.02 -23.66 -20.61
N LEU A 170 -6.55 -23.37 -21.83
CA LEU A 170 -7.38 -23.47 -23.04
C LEU A 170 -6.52 -23.44 -24.32
N LYS A 171 -5.58 -24.39 -24.43
CA LYS A 171 -5.20 -24.89 -25.76
C LYS A 171 -6.20 -25.96 -26.17
N ARG A 172 -7.47 -25.61 -26.35
CA ARG A 172 -8.34 -26.43 -27.21
C ARG A 172 -8.17 -25.87 -28.61
N THR A 173 -7.33 -26.54 -29.38
CA THR A 173 -7.24 -26.35 -30.82
C THR A 173 -8.65 -26.45 -31.41
N PRO A 174 -9.11 -25.49 -32.23
CA PRO A 174 -10.44 -25.53 -32.88
C PRO A 174 -10.70 -26.80 -33.69
N HIS A 175 -9.65 -27.56 -34.01
CA HIS A 175 -9.69 -28.76 -34.84
C HIS A 175 -10.51 -29.92 -34.25
N GLU A 176 -10.63 -30.05 -32.92
CA GLU A 176 -11.41 -31.12 -32.28
C GLU A 176 -12.94 -30.91 -32.36
N PHE A 177 -13.39 -29.68 -32.65
CA PHE A 177 -14.82 -29.37 -32.73
C PHE A 177 -15.42 -29.72 -34.10
N TYR A 178 -14.61 -29.69 -35.17
CA TYR A 178 -15.04 -30.05 -36.52
C TYR A 178 -15.04 -31.56 -36.79
N GLU A 179 -14.38 -32.36 -35.95
CA GLU A 179 -14.32 -33.82 -36.11
C GLU A 179 -15.50 -34.55 -35.42
N LYS A 180 -16.33 -33.80 -34.68
CA LYS A 180 -17.51 -34.31 -33.95
C LYS A 180 -18.86 -33.90 -34.54
N ILE A 181 -18.87 -33.20 -35.67
CA ILE A 181 -20.07 -32.81 -36.43
C ILE A 181 -20.05 -33.57 -37.75
#